data_AF-A0A0K2U9W3-F1
#
_entry.id   AF-A0A0K2U9W3-F1
#
_cell.length_a   1.000
_cell.length_b   1.000
_cell.length_c   1.000
_cell.angle_alpha   90.00
_cell.angle_beta   90.00
_cell.angle_gamma   90.00
#
_symmetry.space_group_name_H-M   'P 1'
#
loop_
_entity.id
_entity.type
_entity.pdbx_description
1 polymer ?
#
loop_
_entity_poly.entity_id
_entity_poly.type
_entity_poly.pdbx_seq_one_letter_code
_entity_poly.pdbx_strand_id
1 'polypeptide(L)'
;MDFKDFYSKIRVYYSSNANEYDRFKVASTSRKKLGIILKSGIMRDALSEIEGNLLSLNYVSNDNEESINIFNPREAEENRLVQELISNPKCSKDYPFISKKVDIKFSKKKGRHLVAKERIFTGEVVIAERPYVTILYDDFAANHCQSCFIKFSPEQSLFMRECKRCRQVKYCSEVCMTSNERLHTLECGYTNLLQSKSIGRMALLVYRTLIKTGFEQVLSTSKNEERSPKYDAKDFTSVFEQISHEDVRDPGEIFKRLCVAIFITNALRCKSFYPISLVQSCIGPAFFEQPDIIEFILTTLRLLQSNSCNAYEVNELNIYQSTCSTENSELGGAIYTTISLSNHSCVPNTTRNSHSNLGILRAATIISPGDEITDNYGHYYLIKDRSVRSPDLKKQYFFDCNCRACREDWPTFAQIRSLKMETEFTCSGCKAILPTNIGLAGKCQRCKKGYNLHKLKKKLESFDGDVGSTIRDLLVLRQNVEPILTYFQTLLNEMENQVRHPDSKYILCQQVISQCYGIKGNCYFKA
;
A
#
# COMPACT_ATOMS: atom_id res chain seq x y z
N MET A 1 22.13 7.44 -20.91
CA MET A 1 20.76 7.96 -21.13
C MET A 1 19.83 7.29 -20.14
N ASP A 2 19.07 8.05 -19.37
CA ASP A 2 18.06 7.51 -18.44
C ASP A 2 16.63 7.70 -18.99
N PHE A 3 15.61 7.36 -18.19
CA PHE A 3 14.22 7.60 -18.60
C PHE A 3 13.90 9.10 -18.78
N LYS A 4 14.54 10.00 -18.01
CA LYS A 4 14.30 11.44 -18.10
C LYS A 4 14.74 11.94 -19.47
N ASP A 5 15.91 11.51 -19.95
CA ASP A 5 16.41 11.85 -21.27
C ASP A 5 15.50 11.29 -22.38
N PHE A 6 15.16 10.00 -22.28
CA PHE A 6 14.26 9.31 -23.20
C PHE A 6 12.92 10.05 -23.34
N TYR A 7 12.26 10.32 -22.21
CA TYR A 7 10.95 10.98 -22.20
C TYR A 7 11.03 12.45 -22.62
N SER A 8 12.11 13.16 -22.28
CA SER A 8 12.24 14.59 -22.62
C SER A 8 12.31 14.80 -24.13
N LYS A 9 13.06 13.97 -24.86
CA LYS A 9 13.13 14.03 -26.33
C LYS A 9 11.75 13.86 -26.97
N ILE A 10 11.02 12.83 -26.57
CA ILE A 10 9.66 12.54 -27.05
C ILE A 10 8.71 13.70 -26.71
N ARG A 11 8.74 14.17 -25.45
CA ARG A 11 7.88 15.28 -25.01
C ARG A 11 8.14 16.56 -25.79
N VAL A 12 9.40 16.92 -26.02
CA VAL A 12 9.76 18.12 -26.80
C VAL A 12 9.22 18.00 -28.23
N TYR A 13 9.39 16.83 -28.87
CA TYR A 13 8.86 16.60 -30.20
C TYR A 13 7.34 16.80 -30.27
N TYR A 14 6.56 16.20 -29.36
CA TYR A 14 5.10 16.35 -29.35
C TYR A 14 4.64 17.76 -28.93
N SER A 15 5.48 18.51 -28.21
CA SER A 15 5.21 19.93 -27.90
C SER A 15 5.39 20.82 -29.13
N SER A 16 6.36 20.51 -29.99
CA SER A 16 6.60 21.22 -31.25
C SER A 16 5.69 20.76 -32.40
N ASN A 17 5.09 19.57 -32.30
CA ASN A 17 4.22 18.98 -33.31
C ASN A 17 2.78 18.82 -32.77
N ALA A 18 2.14 19.95 -32.45
CA ALA A 18 0.82 19.99 -31.79
C ALA A 18 -0.25 19.13 -32.49
N ASN A 19 -0.25 19.09 -33.82
CA ASN A 19 -1.20 18.28 -34.60
C ASN A 19 -1.12 16.77 -34.28
N GLU A 20 0.09 16.22 -34.05
CA GLU A 20 0.24 14.82 -33.67
C GLU A 20 -0.22 14.56 -32.24
N TYR A 21 0.07 15.48 -31.32
CA TYR A 21 -0.42 15.41 -29.96
C TYR A 21 -1.94 15.55 -29.87
N ASP A 22 -2.55 16.39 -30.72
CA ASP A 22 -4.00 16.54 -30.81
C ASP A 22 -4.64 15.25 -31.31
N ARG A 23 -4.08 14.61 -32.35
CA ARG A 23 -4.49 13.27 -32.81
C ARG A 23 -4.39 12.24 -31.69
N PHE A 24 -3.31 12.29 -30.89
CA PHE A 24 -3.16 11.43 -29.73
C PHE A 24 -4.27 11.68 -28.70
N LYS A 25 -4.55 12.94 -28.35
CA LYS A 25 -5.57 13.30 -27.35
C LYS A 25 -6.96 12.78 -27.74
N VAL A 26 -7.37 12.98 -29.00
CA VAL A 26 -8.71 12.60 -29.47
C VAL A 26 -8.85 11.11 -29.84
N ALA A 27 -7.75 10.35 -29.87
CA ALA A 27 -7.81 8.91 -30.16
C ALA A 27 -8.63 8.17 -29.10
N SER A 28 -9.61 7.39 -29.57
CA SER A 28 -10.67 6.79 -28.74
C SER A 28 -10.23 5.64 -27.85
N THR A 29 -9.04 5.07 -28.04
CA THR A 29 -8.55 3.93 -27.24
C THR A 29 -7.05 4.04 -26.97
N SER A 30 -6.58 3.44 -25.88
CA SER A 30 -5.16 3.32 -25.54
C SER A 30 -4.34 2.64 -26.64
N ARG A 31 -4.94 1.66 -27.35
CA ARG A 31 -4.31 1.01 -28.51
C ARG A 31 -4.05 1.98 -29.67
N LYS A 32 -5.03 2.82 -30.03
CA LYS A 32 -4.85 3.85 -31.07
C LYS A 32 -3.82 4.90 -30.63
N LYS A 33 -3.87 5.31 -29.37
CA LYS A 33 -2.89 6.23 -28.75
C LYS A 33 -1.46 5.68 -28.83
N LEU A 34 -1.26 4.41 -28.46
CA LEU A 34 0.02 3.71 -28.57
C LEU A 34 0.50 3.65 -30.03
N GLY A 35 -0.38 3.33 -30.98
CA GLY A 35 -0.04 3.30 -32.41
C GLY A 35 0.46 4.65 -32.95
N ILE A 36 -0.05 5.77 -32.45
CA ILE A 36 0.46 7.11 -32.82
C ILE A 36 1.90 7.29 -32.31
N ILE A 37 2.15 6.93 -31.04
CA ILE A 37 3.47 7.03 -30.42
C ILE A 37 4.51 6.17 -31.17
N LEU A 38 4.20 4.89 -31.42
CA LEU A 38 5.14 3.96 -32.06
C LEU A 38 5.46 4.32 -33.52
N LYS A 39 4.52 4.95 -34.24
CA LYS A 39 4.76 5.37 -35.63
C LYS A 39 5.66 6.60 -35.74
N SER A 40 5.81 7.38 -34.68
CA SER A 40 6.65 8.58 -34.69
C SER A 40 8.15 8.23 -34.83
N GLY A 41 8.85 8.96 -35.70
CA GLY A 41 10.29 8.76 -35.91
C GLY A 41 11.09 8.94 -34.61
N ILE A 42 10.73 9.96 -33.83
CA ILE A 42 11.39 10.27 -32.55
C ILE A 42 11.35 9.10 -31.56
N MET A 43 10.27 8.31 -31.54
CA MET A 43 10.17 7.17 -30.64
C MET A 43 11.13 6.06 -31.06
N ARG A 44 11.26 5.79 -32.37
CA ARG A 44 12.20 4.80 -32.90
C ARG A 44 13.65 5.19 -32.59
N ASP A 45 13.99 6.46 -32.80
CA ASP A 45 15.32 6.98 -32.52
C ASP A 45 15.65 6.86 -31.02
N ALA A 46 14.72 7.30 -30.16
CA ALA A 46 14.89 7.22 -28.70
C ALA A 46 15.01 5.76 -28.19
N LEU A 47 14.28 4.82 -28.81
CA LEU A 47 14.39 3.39 -28.49
C LEU A 47 15.76 2.81 -28.84
N SER A 48 16.31 3.17 -30.01
CA SER A 48 17.63 2.71 -30.43
C SER A 48 18.74 3.23 -29.50
N GLU A 49 18.66 4.49 -29.08
CA GLU A 49 19.64 5.10 -28.18
C GLU A 49 19.58 4.50 -26.76
N ILE A 50 18.37 4.29 -26.22
CA ILE A 50 18.22 3.75 -24.87
C ILE A 50 18.59 2.26 -24.80
N GLU A 51 18.35 1.48 -25.86
CA GLU A 51 18.72 0.06 -25.92
C GLU A 51 20.23 -0.13 -25.71
N GLY A 52 21.08 0.67 -26.36
CA GLY A 52 22.53 0.63 -26.14
C GLY A 52 22.93 0.91 -24.69
N ASN A 53 22.28 1.86 -24.03
CA ASN A 53 22.53 2.16 -22.61
C ASN A 53 22.06 1.01 -21.69
N LEU A 54 20.87 0.47 -21.93
CA LEU A 54 20.32 -0.66 -21.18
C LEU A 54 21.20 -1.91 -21.32
N LEU A 55 21.72 -2.17 -22.51
CA LEU A 55 22.66 -3.28 -22.76
C LEU A 55 24.01 -3.04 -22.08
N SER A 56 24.52 -1.80 -22.03
CA SER A 56 25.77 -1.50 -21.30
C SER A 56 25.66 -1.70 -19.78
N LEU A 57 24.44 -1.66 -19.24
CA LEU A 57 24.14 -1.96 -17.84
C LEU A 57 23.97 -3.46 -17.59
N ASN A 58 23.93 -4.28 -18.64
CA ASN A 58 23.98 -5.73 -18.51
C ASN A 58 25.43 -6.16 -18.30
N TYR A 59 25.76 -6.49 -17.06
CA TYR A 59 27.06 -7.09 -16.74
C TYR A 59 27.02 -8.59 -17.04
N VAL A 60 28.10 -9.11 -17.63
CA VAL A 60 28.37 -10.55 -17.77
C VAL A 60 29.44 -10.93 -16.76
N SER A 61 29.16 -11.86 -15.86
CA SER A 61 30.17 -12.82 -15.40
C SER A 61 29.55 -14.09 -14.85
N ASN A 62 30.22 -15.20 -15.21
CA ASN A 62 30.13 -16.52 -14.61
C ASN A 62 30.76 -16.46 -13.23
N ASP A 63 30.05 -16.92 -12.20
CA ASP A 63 30.66 -17.45 -10.99
C ASP A 63 29.63 -18.38 -10.33
N ASN A 64 30.07 -19.62 -10.09
CA ASN A 64 29.41 -20.59 -9.22
C ASN A 64 30.05 -20.46 -7.84
N GLU A 65 29.27 -20.43 -6.76
CA GLU A 65 29.85 -20.63 -5.42
C GLU A 65 28.88 -21.23 -4.41
N GLU A 66 29.48 -21.92 -3.44
CA GLU A 66 28.87 -22.82 -2.47
C GLU A 66 28.16 -22.11 -1.31
N SER A 67 27.11 -22.77 -0.81
CA SER A 67 26.22 -22.29 0.24
C SER A 67 26.73 -22.59 1.65
N ILE A 68 26.76 -21.58 2.52
CA ILE A 68 26.79 -21.77 3.98
C ILE A 68 25.42 -21.37 4.53
N ASN A 69 24.76 -22.31 5.21
CA ASN A 69 23.42 -22.11 5.77
C ASN A 69 23.53 -21.44 7.15
N ILE A 70 23.10 -20.19 7.27
CA ILE A 70 23.07 -19.46 8.54
C ILE A 70 21.61 -19.37 9.00
N PHE A 71 21.29 -20.06 10.10
CA PHE A 71 19.98 -20.00 10.73
C PHE A 71 19.72 -18.58 11.26
N ASN A 72 18.62 -17.95 10.83
CA ASN A 72 18.17 -16.66 11.35
C ASN A 72 16.97 -16.87 12.30
N PRO A 73 17.16 -16.72 13.63
CA PRO A 73 16.09 -16.93 14.61
C PRO A 73 14.86 -16.05 14.39
N ARG A 74 15.05 -14.81 13.90
CA ARG A 74 13.93 -13.92 13.56
C ARG A 74 13.11 -14.44 12.38
N GLU A 75 13.75 -14.99 11.35
CA GLU A 75 13.04 -15.55 10.19
C GLU A 75 12.13 -16.73 10.59
N ALA A 76 12.58 -17.57 11.54
CA ALA A 76 11.78 -18.67 12.06
C ALA A 76 10.58 -18.17 12.90
N GLU A 77 10.79 -17.15 13.74
CA GLU A 77 9.74 -16.54 14.55
C GLU A 77 8.71 -15.78 13.69
N GLU A 78 9.17 -15.03 12.68
CA GLU A 78 8.32 -14.34 11.71
C GLU A 78 7.50 -15.33 10.89
N ASN A 79 8.13 -16.39 10.36
CA ASN A 79 7.40 -17.41 9.63
C ASN A 79 6.34 -18.06 10.52
N ARG A 80 6.61 -18.27 11.81
CA ARG A 80 5.62 -18.78 12.76
C ARG A 80 4.46 -17.81 12.99
N LEU A 81 4.72 -16.53 13.28
CA LEU A 81 3.68 -15.52 13.52
C LEU A 81 2.84 -15.25 12.27
N VAL A 82 3.49 -15.17 11.10
CA VAL A 82 2.81 -15.01 9.81
C VAL A 82 1.97 -16.24 9.50
N GLN A 83 2.48 -17.45 9.76
CA GLN A 83 1.69 -18.66 9.61
C GLN A 83 0.53 -18.68 10.61
N GLU A 84 0.70 -18.32 11.89
CA GLU A 84 -0.41 -18.25 12.86
C GLU A 84 -1.50 -17.25 12.43
N LEU A 85 -1.11 -16.12 11.83
CA LEU A 85 -2.05 -15.11 11.30
C LEU A 85 -2.78 -15.58 10.04
N ILE A 86 -2.09 -16.26 9.12
CA ILE A 86 -2.64 -16.72 7.83
C ILE A 86 -3.38 -18.06 7.95
N SER A 87 -2.84 -19.01 8.70
CA SER A 87 -3.36 -20.39 8.86
C SER A 87 -4.50 -20.51 9.88
N ASN A 88 -4.95 -19.39 10.45
CA ASN A 88 -6.03 -19.39 11.42
C ASN A 88 -7.31 -19.96 10.76
N PRO A 89 -8.01 -20.96 11.36
CA PRO A 89 -9.29 -21.48 10.84
C PRO A 89 -10.43 -20.44 10.83
N LYS A 90 -10.13 -19.20 11.22
CA LYS A 90 -10.99 -18.03 11.12
C LYS A 90 -10.96 -17.35 9.75
N CYS A 91 -10.21 -17.82 8.75
CA CYS A 91 -10.26 -17.24 7.40
C CYS A 91 -11.52 -17.65 6.63
N SER A 92 -11.90 -16.84 5.64
CA SER A 92 -12.99 -17.15 4.71
C SER A 92 -12.61 -18.33 3.82
N LYS A 93 -13.60 -19.18 3.46
CA LYS A 93 -13.37 -20.29 2.53
C LYS A 93 -13.04 -19.80 1.11
N ASP A 94 -13.68 -18.70 0.71
CA ASP A 94 -13.56 -18.15 -0.64
C ASP A 94 -12.43 -17.13 -0.78
N TYR A 95 -11.92 -16.62 0.35
CA TYR A 95 -10.87 -15.59 0.41
C TYR A 95 -9.83 -15.93 1.49
N PRO A 96 -8.66 -16.49 1.13
CA PRO A 96 -7.75 -17.13 2.07
C PRO A 96 -7.13 -16.18 3.11
N PHE A 97 -7.07 -14.88 2.82
CA PHE A 97 -6.46 -13.87 3.69
C PHE A 97 -7.45 -13.02 4.49
N ILE A 98 -8.76 -13.24 4.31
CA ILE A 98 -9.82 -12.44 4.95
C ILE A 98 -10.42 -13.23 6.12
N SER A 99 -10.70 -12.55 7.23
CA SER A 99 -11.51 -13.10 8.33
C SER A 99 -12.90 -13.57 7.85
N LYS A 100 -13.35 -14.73 8.33
CA LYS A 100 -14.67 -15.31 8.08
C LYS A 100 -15.82 -14.40 8.50
N LYS A 101 -15.55 -13.42 9.37
CA LYS A 101 -16.50 -12.38 9.78
C LYS A 101 -16.75 -11.32 8.71
N VAL A 102 -16.05 -11.37 7.59
CA VAL A 102 -16.11 -10.38 6.52
C VAL A 102 -16.66 -11.02 5.24
N ASP A 103 -17.38 -10.22 4.49
CA ASP A 103 -17.92 -10.53 3.17
C ASP A 103 -17.48 -9.47 2.16
N ILE A 104 -17.52 -9.83 0.88
CA ILE A 104 -17.25 -8.89 -0.21
C ILE A 104 -18.54 -8.66 -0.97
N LYS A 105 -18.99 -7.40 -1.00
CA LYS A 105 -20.20 -7.00 -1.71
C LYS A 105 -19.87 -6.07 -2.86
N PHE A 106 -20.78 -5.98 -3.82
CA PHE A 106 -20.70 -5.03 -4.92
C PHE A 106 -21.83 -4.01 -4.82
N SER A 107 -21.53 -2.76 -5.14
CA SER A 107 -22.54 -1.74 -5.41
C SER A 107 -22.12 -0.86 -6.57
N LYS A 108 -23.07 -0.32 -7.34
CA LYS A 108 -22.76 0.58 -8.48
C LYS A 108 -21.91 1.80 -8.07
N LYS A 109 -22.11 2.32 -6.86
CA LYS A 109 -21.43 3.52 -6.37
C LYS A 109 -20.02 3.27 -5.84
N LYS A 110 -19.79 2.11 -5.21
CA LYS A 110 -18.54 1.82 -4.48
C LYS A 110 -17.71 0.72 -5.13
N GLY A 111 -18.23 0.06 -6.17
CA GLY A 111 -17.67 -1.19 -6.67
C GLY A 111 -17.68 -2.29 -5.61
N ARG A 112 -16.65 -3.12 -5.64
CA ARG A 112 -16.36 -4.13 -4.59
C ARG A 112 -16.01 -3.43 -3.29
N HIS A 113 -16.53 -3.93 -2.18
CA HIS A 113 -16.26 -3.38 -0.85
C HIS A 113 -16.43 -4.45 0.23
N LEU A 114 -15.64 -4.31 1.29
CA LEU A 114 -15.67 -5.21 2.44
C LEU A 114 -16.81 -4.84 3.38
N VAL A 115 -17.55 -5.84 3.87
CA VAL A 115 -18.66 -5.66 4.80
C VAL A 115 -18.57 -6.67 5.93
N ALA A 116 -18.79 -6.24 7.17
CA ALA A 116 -18.84 -7.14 8.31
C ALA A 116 -20.13 -8.00 8.29
N LYS A 117 -20.00 -9.33 8.36
CA LYS A 117 -21.11 -10.28 8.59
C LYS A 117 -21.44 -10.43 10.07
N GLU A 118 -20.42 -10.31 10.90
CA GLU A 118 -20.49 -10.45 12.35
C GLU A 118 -19.84 -9.24 13.02
N ARG A 119 -20.04 -9.11 14.33
CA ARG A 119 -19.36 -8.09 15.11
C ARG A 119 -17.84 -8.36 15.13
N ILE A 120 -17.07 -7.34 14.77
CA ILE A 120 -15.60 -7.33 14.85
C ILE A 120 -15.21 -6.35 15.95
N PHE A 121 -14.45 -6.82 16.94
CA PHE A 121 -13.97 -6.03 18.05
C PHE A 121 -12.66 -5.32 17.70
N THR A 122 -12.42 -4.19 18.37
CA THR A 122 -11.17 -3.44 18.28
C THR A 122 -9.97 -4.38 18.42
N GLY A 123 -9.05 -4.31 17.47
CA GLY A 123 -7.82 -5.08 17.43
C GLY A 123 -7.88 -6.44 16.73
N GLU A 124 -9.08 -6.96 16.45
CA GLU A 124 -9.22 -8.19 15.64
C GLU A 124 -8.62 -7.97 14.25
N VAL A 125 -7.89 -8.99 13.77
CA VAL A 125 -7.34 -9.01 12.42
C VAL A 125 -8.48 -9.22 11.43
N VAL A 126 -8.60 -8.29 10.48
CA VAL A 126 -9.58 -8.35 9.39
C VAL A 126 -8.94 -9.03 8.18
N ILE A 127 -7.73 -8.60 7.80
CA ILE A 127 -6.96 -9.14 6.68
C ILE A 127 -5.49 -9.26 7.11
N ALA A 128 -4.84 -10.36 6.73
CA ALA A 128 -3.38 -10.51 6.79
C ALA A 128 -2.90 -11.15 5.49
N GLU A 129 -2.22 -10.37 4.64
CA GLU A 129 -1.90 -10.76 3.26
C GLU A 129 -0.42 -10.54 2.95
N ARG A 130 0.23 -11.55 2.36
CA ARG A 130 1.55 -11.37 1.73
C ARG A 130 1.36 -10.75 0.35
N PRO A 131 2.26 -9.84 -0.06
CA PRO A 131 2.07 -9.11 -1.29
C PRO A 131 2.29 -10.03 -2.49
N TYR A 132 1.59 -9.76 -3.59
CA TYR A 132 1.90 -10.36 -4.87
C TYR A 132 3.32 -9.98 -5.29
N VAL A 133 3.67 -8.70 -5.22
CA VAL A 133 5.04 -8.21 -5.40
C VAL A 133 5.27 -7.05 -4.44
N THR A 134 6.50 -6.90 -3.97
CA THR A 134 6.96 -5.77 -3.18
C THR A 134 8.24 -5.16 -3.79
N ILE A 135 8.54 -3.89 -3.52
CA ILE A 135 9.80 -3.19 -3.89
C ILE A 135 10.32 -2.42 -2.68
N LEU A 136 11.61 -2.53 -2.39
CA LEU A 136 12.29 -1.72 -1.38
C LEU A 136 12.83 -0.45 -2.05
N TYR A 137 12.60 0.71 -1.44
CA TYR A 137 13.18 1.96 -1.95
C TYR A 137 14.69 2.03 -1.70
N ASP A 138 15.40 2.64 -2.64
CA ASP A 138 16.87 2.70 -2.65
C ASP A 138 17.46 3.31 -1.36
N ASP A 139 16.74 4.26 -0.75
CA ASP A 139 17.11 4.90 0.52
C ASP A 139 17.28 3.89 1.69
N PHE A 140 16.65 2.72 1.59
CA PHE A 140 16.66 1.67 2.61
C PHE A 140 17.52 0.45 2.23
N ALA A 141 17.95 0.33 0.97
CA ALA A 141 18.65 -0.84 0.43
C ALA A 141 19.99 -1.14 1.14
N ALA A 142 20.63 -0.12 1.71
CA ALA A 142 21.86 -0.29 2.47
C ALA A 142 21.67 -1.02 3.81
N ASN A 143 20.48 -0.89 4.43
CA ASN A 143 20.25 -1.27 5.83
C ASN A 143 19.10 -2.26 6.04
N HIS A 144 18.38 -2.61 4.98
CA HIS A 144 17.25 -3.55 5.03
C HIS A 144 17.45 -4.68 4.02
N CYS A 145 16.89 -5.84 4.34
CA CYS A 145 16.83 -6.96 3.41
C CYS A 145 15.93 -6.63 2.21
N GLN A 146 16.43 -6.84 0.99
CA GLN A 146 15.70 -6.58 -0.26
C GLN A 146 14.41 -7.41 -0.39
N SER A 147 14.33 -8.56 0.27
CA SER A 147 13.22 -9.51 0.14
C SER A 147 12.16 -9.31 1.22
N CYS A 148 12.58 -9.24 2.49
CA CYS A 148 11.66 -9.19 3.63
C CYS A 148 11.54 -7.81 4.29
N PHE A 149 12.39 -6.85 3.91
CA PHE A 149 12.41 -5.48 4.45
C PHE A 149 12.77 -5.38 5.93
N ILE A 150 13.21 -6.47 6.55
CA ILE A 150 13.74 -6.43 7.91
C ILE A 150 15.03 -5.61 7.89
N LYS A 151 15.11 -4.65 8.81
CA LYS A 151 16.32 -3.89 9.10
C LYS A 151 17.39 -4.79 9.73
N PHE A 152 18.62 -4.71 9.23
CA PHE A 152 19.73 -5.44 9.81
C PHE A 152 20.03 -4.92 11.22
N SER A 153 20.15 -5.83 12.19
CA SER A 153 20.77 -5.49 13.47
C SER A 153 22.28 -5.21 13.28
N PRO A 154 22.96 -4.56 14.24
CA PRO A 154 24.41 -4.38 14.20
C PRO A 154 25.17 -5.71 13.97
N GLU A 155 24.72 -6.79 14.59
CA GLU A 155 25.30 -8.13 14.44
C GLU A 155 25.02 -8.71 13.05
N GLN A 156 23.78 -8.57 12.56
CA GLN A 156 23.39 -9.06 11.23
C GLN A 156 24.09 -8.31 10.09
N SER A 157 24.42 -7.03 10.30
CA SER A 157 25.12 -6.21 9.31
C SER A 157 26.51 -6.76 8.96
N LEU A 158 27.10 -7.59 9.83
CA LEU A 158 28.38 -8.26 9.60
C LEU A 158 28.26 -9.50 8.70
N PHE A 159 27.07 -10.11 8.61
CA PHE A 159 26.83 -11.37 7.90
C PHE A 159 25.81 -11.24 6.76
N MET A 160 25.42 -9.99 6.43
CA MET A 160 24.51 -9.72 5.32
C MET A 160 25.12 -10.14 3.98
N ARG A 161 24.29 -10.72 3.11
CA ARG A 161 24.68 -11.14 1.76
C ARG A 161 24.41 -10.02 0.80
N GLU A 162 25.43 -9.56 0.09
CA GLU A 162 25.29 -8.55 -0.94
C GLU A 162 25.33 -9.19 -2.33
N CYS A 163 24.50 -8.72 -3.25
CA CYS A 163 24.63 -9.12 -4.65
C CYS A 163 25.98 -8.66 -5.19
N LYS A 164 26.85 -9.62 -5.54
CA LYS A 164 28.20 -9.33 -6.03
C LYS A 164 28.23 -8.62 -7.39
N ARG A 165 27.16 -8.75 -8.18
CA ARG A 165 27.01 -8.11 -9.50
C ARG A 165 26.73 -6.62 -9.39
N CYS A 166 25.63 -6.23 -8.76
CA CYS A 166 25.25 -4.81 -8.68
C CYS A 166 25.75 -4.10 -7.42
N ARG A 167 26.02 -4.81 -6.33
CA ARG A 167 26.33 -4.25 -5.00
C ARG A 167 25.30 -3.24 -4.48
N GLN A 168 24.07 -3.34 -4.98
CA GLN A 168 22.97 -2.42 -4.64
C GLN A 168 21.98 -3.04 -3.65
N VAL A 169 21.90 -4.36 -3.58
CA VAL A 169 20.91 -5.07 -2.78
C VAL A 169 21.57 -6.02 -1.80
N LYS A 170 20.96 -6.13 -0.62
CA LYS A 170 21.43 -6.95 0.50
C LYS A 170 20.34 -7.89 1.00
N TYR A 171 20.72 -9.04 1.53
CA TYR A 171 19.82 -10.07 2.03
C TYR A 171 20.24 -10.51 3.43
N CYS A 172 19.26 -10.78 4.30
CA CYS A 172 19.52 -11.25 5.67
C CYS A 172 19.85 -12.75 5.76
N SER A 173 19.49 -13.53 4.74
CA SER A 173 19.70 -14.99 4.69
C SER A 173 19.78 -15.49 3.25
N GLU A 174 20.28 -16.72 3.09
CA GLU A 174 20.27 -17.42 1.80
C GLU A 174 18.83 -17.59 1.29
N VAL A 175 17.89 -17.92 2.17
CA VAL A 175 16.47 -18.05 1.83
C VAL A 175 15.91 -16.75 1.23
N CYS A 176 16.24 -15.59 1.82
CA CYS A 176 15.84 -14.30 1.27
C CYS A 176 16.50 -14.02 -0.09
N MET A 177 17.76 -14.42 -0.29
CA MET A 177 18.45 -14.25 -1.56
C MET A 177 17.83 -15.13 -2.66
N THR A 178 17.68 -16.45 -2.41
CA THR A 178 17.10 -17.42 -3.35
C THR A 178 15.65 -17.08 -3.68
N SER A 179 14.84 -16.70 -2.69
CA SER A 179 13.43 -16.34 -2.92
C SER A 179 13.24 -15.11 -3.82
N ASN A 180 14.24 -14.22 -3.88
CA ASN A 180 14.23 -13.04 -4.75
C ASN A 180 15.06 -13.21 -6.03
N GLU A 181 15.73 -14.35 -6.22
CA GLU A 181 16.72 -14.56 -7.30
C GLU A 181 16.14 -14.32 -8.70
N ARG A 182 14.97 -14.90 -9.01
CA ARG A 182 14.32 -14.73 -10.32
C ARG A 182 14.00 -13.27 -10.63
N LEU A 183 13.48 -12.54 -9.64
CA LEU A 183 13.18 -11.11 -9.78
C LEU A 183 14.48 -10.32 -9.92
N HIS A 184 15.43 -10.57 -9.02
CA HIS A 184 16.68 -9.83 -8.95
C HIS A 184 17.50 -10.00 -10.22
N THR A 185 17.63 -11.22 -10.75
CA THR A 185 18.39 -11.50 -11.98
C THR A 185 17.95 -10.62 -13.15
N LEU A 186 16.64 -10.39 -13.29
CA LEU A 186 16.07 -9.61 -14.39
C LEU A 186 16.01 -8.11 -14.12
N GLU A 187 16.14 -7.65 -12.87
CA GLU A 187 16.23 -6.22 -12.53
C GLU A 187 17.67 -5.77 -12.19
N CYS A 188 18.62 -6.70 -12.05
CA CYS A 188 19.98 -6.41 -11.60
C CYS A 188 20.64 -5.37 -12.53
N GLY A 189 21.10 -4.26 -11.94
CA GLY A 189 21.66 -3.12 -12.67
C GLY A 189 20.62 -2.10 -13.16
N TYR A 190 19.32 -2.41 -13.13
CA TYR A 190 18.23 -1.52 -13.55
C TYR A 190 17.47 -0.88 -12.37
N THR A 191 17.72 -1.29 -11.12
CA THR A 191 16.99 -0.81 -9.94
C THR A 191 16.94 0.72 -9.87
N ASN A 192 18.08 1.41 -9.82
CA ASN A 192 18.13 2.88 -9.73
C ASN A 192 17.41 3.57 -10.90
N LEU A 193 17.48 2.99 -12.10
CA LEU A 193 16.81 3.52 -13.30
C LEU A 193 15.28 3.43 -13.16
N LEU A 194 14.79 2.29 -12.68
CA LEU A 194 13.37 2.00 -12.48
C LEU A 194 12.78 2.64 -11.20
N GLN A 195 13.62 3.12 -10.27
CA GLN A 195 13.21 3.88 -9.09
C GLN A 195 13.37 5.40 -9.25
N SER A 196 13.85 5.87 -10.40
CA SER A 196 14.06 7.29 -10.65
C SER A 196 12.76 8.11 -10.52
N LYS A 197 12.86 9.34 -10.00
CA LYS A 197 11.68 10.23 -9.86
C LYS A 197 11.01 10.54 -11.20
N SER A 198 11.77 10.53 -12.31
CA SER A 198 11.27 10.85 -13.64
C SER A 198 10.34 9.76 -14.19
N ILE A 199 10.69 8.49 -14.04
CA ILE A 199 9.88 7.35 -14.48
C ILE A 199 8.67 7.13 -13.56
N GLY A 200 8.83 7.44 -12.28
CA GLY A 200 7.79 7.38 -11.26
C GLY A 200 7.85 6.12 -10.41
N ARG A 201 7.40 6.24 -9.15
CA ARG A 201 7.55 5.22 -8.09
C ARG A 201 7.01 3.83 -8.44
N MET A 202 6.08 3.72 -9.38
CA MET A 202 5.40 2.46 -9.72
C MET A 202 6.17 1.62 -10.76
N ALA A 203 7.18 2.17 -11.43
CA ALA A 203 7.82 1.48 -12.56
C ALA A 203 8.50 0.18 -12.14
N LEU A 204 9.31 0.19 -11.07
CA LEU A 204 9.94 -1.03 -10.55
C LEU A 204 8.90 -2.04 -10.06
N LEU A 205 7.81 -1.58 -9.43
CA LEU A 205 6.74 -2.46 -8.94
C LEU A 205 6.03 -3.19 -10.10
N VAL A 206 5.73 -2.47 -11.18
CA VAL A 206 5.18 -3.05 -12.41
C VAL A 206 6.19 -3.97 -13.09
N TYR A 207 7.46 -3.57 -13.16
CA TYR A 207 8.54 -4.39 -13.73
C TYR A 207 8.65 -5.75 -13.03
N ARG A 208 8.70 -5.77 -11.69
CA ARG A 208 8.69 -7.00 -10.90
C ARG A 208 7.39 -7.81 -11.06
N THR A 209 6.25 -7.13 -11.20
CA THR A 209 4.95 -7.80 -11.46
C THR A 209 5.00 -8.59 -12.77
N LEU A 210 5.51 -7.98 -13.84
CA LEU A 210 5.67 -8.64 -15.14
C LEU A 210 6.65 -9.81 -15.07
N ILE A 211 7.77 -9.67 -14.35
CA ILE A 211 8.74 -10.77 -14.17
C ILE A 211 8.13 -11.95 -13.41
N LYS A 212 7.46 -11.68 -12.28
CA LYS A 212 6.82 -12.71 -11.45
C LYS A 212 5.79 -13.48 -12.27
N THR A 213 4.98 -12.75 -13.04
CA THR A 213 3.90 -13.33 -13.86
C THR A 213 4.45 -14.10 -15.06
N GLY A 214 5.44 -13.54 -15.76
CA GLY A 214 5.94 -14.09 -17.02
C GLY A 214 5.08 -13.69 -18.23
N PHE A 215 5.72 -13.60 -19.39
CA PHE A 215 5.13 -13.08 -20.63
C PHE A 215 3.83 -13.79 -21.03
N GLU A 216 3.85 -15.13 -21.10
CA GLU A 216 2.69 -15.92 -21.53
C GLU A 216 1.47 -15.75 -20.62
N GLN A 217 1.68 -15.72 -19.30
CA GLN A 217 0.59 -15.55 -18.34
C GLN A 217 0.01 -14.13 -18.37
N VAL A 218 0.84 -13.12 -18.63
CA VAL A 218 0.36 -11.74 -18.84
C VAL A 218 -0.60 -11.70 -20.03
N LEU A 219 -0.21 -12.27 -21.16
CA LEU A 219 -1.02 -12.28 -22.39
C LEU A 219 -2.27 -13.13 -22.25
N SER A 220 -2.16 -14.33 -21.66
CA SER A 220 -3.33 -15.20 -21.48
C SER A 220 -4.36 -14.55 -20.58
N THR A 221 -3.94 -13.86 -19.52
CA THR A 221 -4.83 -13.12 -18.63
C THR A 221 -5.45 -11.92 -19.35
N SER A 222 -4.67 -11.11 -20.06
CA SER A 222 -5.20 -9.90 -20.70
C SER A 222 -6.21 -10.22 -21.80
N LYS A 223 -5.97 -11.29 -22.58
CA LYS A 223 -6.85 -11.72 -23.67
C LYS A 223 -8.09 -12.50 -23.22
N ASN A 224 -8.10 -13.03 -21.99
CA ASN A 224 -9.26 -13.76 -21.47
C ASN A 224 -10.34 -12.77 -20.99
N GLU A 225 -11.54 -12.83 -21.54
CA GLU A 225 -12.68 -12.01 -21.11
C GLU A 225 -13.38 -12.58 -19.86
N GLU A 226 -13.36 -13.91 -19.68
CA GLU A 226 -13.97 -14.60 -18.55
C GLU A 226 -12.93 -14.87 -17.45
N ARG A 227 -12.70 -13.84 -16.62
CA ARG A 227 -11.74 -13.91 -15.52
C ARG A 227 -12.42 -14.20 -14.19
N SER A 228 -11.82 -15.08 -13.40
CA SER A 228 -12.28 -15.41 -12.05
C SER A 228 -11.14 -15.20 -11.04
N PRO A 229 -11.01 -14.00 -10.45
CA PRO A 229 -9.94 -13.71 -9.49
C PRO A 229 -10.10 -14.56 -8.22
N LYS A 230 -9.00 -15.14 -7.76
CA LYS A 230 -8.94 -16.04 -6.58
C LYS A 230 -8.49 -15.34 -5.30
N TYR A 231 -7.92 -14.14 -5.41
CA TYR A 231 -7.36 -13.35 -4.31
C TYR A 231 -6.36 -14.15 -3.47
N ASP A 232 -5.53 -14.95 -4.15
CA ASP A 232 -4.36 -15.62 -3.60
C ASP A 232 -3.10 -14.79 -3.92
N ALA A 233 -2.05 -14.89 -3.09
CA ALA A 233 -0.80 -14.13 -3.27
C ALA A 233 0.00 -14.50 -4.54
N LYS A 234 -0.42 -15.55 -5.26
CA LYS A 234 0.15 -15.99 -6.55
C LYS A 234 -0.80 -15.74 -7.73
N ASP A 235 -2.00 -15.22 -7.51
CA ASP A 235 -2.99 -15.00 -8.57
C ASP A 235 -2.81 -13.65 -9.27
N PHE A 236 -2.25 -13.67 -10.47
CA PHE A 236 -2.13 -12.47 -11.31
C PHE A 236 -3.49 -11.93 -11.78
N THR A 237 -4.52 -12.77 -11.89
CA THR A 237 -5.87 -12.33 -12.28
C THR A 237 -6.40 -11.30 -11.29
N SER A 238 -6.18 -11.52 -10.00
CA SER A 238 -6.56 -10.57 -8.95
C SER A 238 -5.82 -9.25 -9.03
N VAL A 239 -4.55 -9.26 -9.45
CA VAL A 239 -3.77 -8.04 -9.71
C VAL A 239 -4.29 -7.30 -10.94
N PHE A 240 -4.52 -8.03 -12.04
CA PHE A 240 -5.04 -7.47 -13.29
C PHE A 240 -6.41 -6.83 -13.10
N GLU A 241 -7.30 -7.45 -12.31
CA GLU A 241 -8.66 -6.96 -12.04
C GLU A 241 -8.74 -5.78 -11.07
N GLN A 242 -7.61 -5.26 -10.56
CA GLN A 242 -7.60 -4.03 -9.77
C GLN A 242 -8.03 -2.82 -10.63
N ILE A 243 -8.70 -1.85 -10.02
CA ILE A 243 -9.29 -0.72 -10.75
C ILE A 243 -8.20 0.17 -11.36
N SER A 244 -8.26 0.41 -12.68
CA SER A 244 -7.31 1.28 -13.39
C SER A 244 -7.84 2.69 -13.60
N HIS A 245 -9.16 2.92 -13.54
CA HIS A 245 -9.80 4.17 -13.96
C HIS A 245 -9.39 4.63 -15.37
N GLU A 246 -9.13 3.68 -16.28
CA GLU A 246 -8.59 3.98 -17.61
C GLU A 246 -9.45 4.96 -18.42
N ASP A 247 -10.77 4.94 -18.23
CA ASP A 247 -11.74 5.74 -18.99
C ASP A 247 -11.76 7.23 -18.63
N VAL A 248 -11.19 7.62 -17.47
CA VAL A 248 -11.33 8.98 -16.92
C VAL A 248 -10.00 9.69 -16.69
N ARG A 249 -8.90 9.12 -17.20
CA ARG A 249 -7.54 9.67 -17.03
C ARG A 249 -7.23 10.79 -18.01
N ASP A 250 -6.42 11.73 -17.54
CA ASP A 250 -5.90 12.82 -18.36
C ASP A 250 -5.05 12.27 -19.54
N PRO A 251 -5.24 12.77 -20.77
CA PRO A 251 -4.44 12.31 -21.92
C PRO A 251 -2.94 12.48 -21.73
N GLY A 252 -2.46 13.55 -21.08
CA GLY A 252 -1.04 13.75 -20.82
C GLY A 252 -0.47 12.73 -19.83
N GLU A 253 -1.27 12.32 -18.84
CA GLU A 253 -0.94 11.21 -17.96
C GLU A 253 -0.83 9.88 -18.74
N ILE A 254 -1.80 9.58 -19.60
CA ILE A 254 -1.79 8.39 -20.45
C ILE A 254 -0.55 8.40 -21.37
N PHE A 255 -0.22 9.55 -21.96
CA PHE A 255 0.95 9.73 -22.81
C PHE A 255 2.24 9.36 -22.07
N LYS A 256 2.47 9.95 -20.89
CA LYS A 256 3.66 9.64 -20.08
C LYS A 256 3.73 8.16 -19.72
N ARG A 257 2.61 7.56 -19.29
CA ARG A 257 2.58 6.15 -18.88
C ARG A 257 2.78 5.19 -20.06
N LEU A 258 2.33 5.53 -21.26
CA LEU A 258 2.66 4.78 -22.46
C LEU A 258 4.16 4.81 -22.74
N CYS A 259 4.82 5.97 -22.60
CA CYS A 259 6.28 6.04 -22.70
C CYS A 259 6.98 5.18 -21.63
N VAL A 260 6.48 5.17 -20.39
CA VAL A 260 7.00 4.28 -19.33
C VAL A 260 6.77 2.81 -19.68
N ALA A 261 5.59 2.44 -20.19
CA ALA A 261 5.27 1.07 -20.57
C ALA A 261 6.17 0.56 -21.71
N ILE A 262 6.40 1.40 -22.73
CA ILE A 262 7.35 1.13 -23.82
C ILE A 262 8.76 0.97 -23.28
N PHE A 263 9.20 1.85 -22.38
CA PHE A 263 10.51 1.78 -21.74
C PHE A 263 10.70 0.48 -20.94
N ILE A 264 9.73 0.12 -20.09
CA ILE A 264 9.72 -1.14 -19.32
C ILE A 264 9.78 -2.35 -20.27
N THR A 265 8.99 -2.29 -21.35
CA THR A 265 8.96 -3.35 -22.38
C THR A 265 10.33 -3.53 -23.02
N ASN A 266 11.04 -2.43 -23.33
CA ASN A 266 12.40 -2.48 -23.87
C ASN A 266 13.43 -2.97 -22.84
N ALA A 267 13.32 -2.53 -21.59
CA ALA A 267 14.20 -2.98 -20.50
C ALA A 267 14.10 -4.51 -20.31
N LEU A 268 12.90 -5.08 -20.31
CA LEU A 268 12.71 -6.53 -20.27
C LEU A 268 13.30 -7.25 -21.49
N ARG A 269 13.30 -6.60 -22.67
CA ARG A 269 13.86 -7.15 -23.92
C ARG A 269 15.37 -7.31 -23.79
N CYS A 270 16.03 -6.35 -23.15
CA CYS A 270 17.45 -6.43 -22.83
C CYS A 270 17.80 -7.48 -21.76
N LYS A 271 16.83 -8.14 -21.11
CA LYS A 271 17.05 -9.07 -19.99
C LYS A 271 16.62 -10.52 -20.29
N SER A 272 16.45 -10.90 -21.56
CA SER A 272 16.04 -12.26 -21.94
C SER A 272 14.70 -12.71 -21.32
N PHE A 273 13.79 -11.76 -21.04
CA PHE A 273 12.48 -12.05 -20.46
C PHE A 273 11.50 -12.69 -21.47
N TYR A 274 11.57 -12.28 -22.73
CA TYR A 274 10.67 -12.74 -23.79
C TYR A 274 11.16 -14.05 -24.43
N PRO A 275 10.25 -14.85 -25.04
CA PRO A 275 10.63 -16.01 -25.81
C PRO A 275 11.69 -15.69 -26.87
N ILE A 276 12.72 -16.55 -26.97
CA ILE A 276 13.85 -16.35 -27.90
C ILE A 276 13.36 -16.20 -29.35
N SER A 277 12.36 -16.99 -29.75
CA SER A 277 11.74 -16.92 -31.08
C SER A 277 11.17 -15.54 -31.40
N LEU A 278 10.60 -14.85 -30.41
CA LEU A 278 10.05 -13.51 -30.56
C LEU A 278 11.14 -12.45 -30.69
N VAL A 279 12.23 -12.59 -29.91
CA VAL A 279 13.34 -11.62 -29.93
C VAL A 279 14.20 -11.78 -31.19
N GLN A 280 14.41 -13.01 -31.68
CA GLN A 280 15.21 -13.27 -32.88
C GLN A 280 14.49 -12.91 -34.17
N SER A 281 13.15 -13.01 -34.21
CA SER A 281 12.36 -12.71 -35.40
C SER A 281 12.19 -11.21 -35.65
N CYS A 282 12.44 -10.35 -34.65
CA CYS A 282 12.17 -8.91 -34.72
C CYS A 282 13.33 -8.10 -34.13
N ILE A 283 14.09 -7.40 -34.99
CA ILE A 283 15.20 -6.54 -34.56
C ILE A 283 14.73 -5.08 -34.50
N GLY A 284 15.06 -4.39 -33.40
CA GLY A 284 14.82 -2.96 -33.25
C GLY A 284 13.32 -2.61 -33.18
N PRO A 285 12.87 -1.52 -33.83
CA PRO A 285 11.50 -1.02 -33.72
C PRO A 285 10.40 -2.02 -34.11
N ALA A 286 10.68 -2.96 -35.01
CA ALA A 286 9.71 -3.97 -35.46
C ALA A 286 9.22 -4.89 -34.33
N PHE A 287 10.00 -5.03 -33.26
CA PHE A 287 9.58 -5.76 -32.05
C PHE A 287 8.33 -5.14 -31.42
N PHE A 288 8.25 -3.80 -31.38
CA PHE A 288 7.14 -3.08 -30.75
C PHE A 288 5.86 -3.09 -31.58
N GLU A 289 5.95 -3.53 -32.84
CA GLU A 289 4.82 -3.63 -33.76
C GLU A 289 4.14 -5.02 -33.70
N GLN A 290 4.76 -5.99 -33.03
CA GLN A 290 4.19 -7.33 -32.88
C GLN A 290 2.88 -7.29 -32.06
N PRO A 291 1.80 -7.99 -32.48
CA PRO A 291 0.51 -7.94 -31.80
C PRO A 291 0.57 -8.26 -30.30
N ASP A 292 1.37 -9.27 -29.94
CA ASP A 292 1.56 -9.69 -28.56
C ASP A 292 2.36 -8.67 -27.74
N ILE A 293 3.34 -8.00 -28.34
CA ILE A 293 4.07 -6.92 -27.68
C ILE A 293 3.19 -5.69 -27.49
N ILE A 294 2.34 -5.35 -28.47
CA ILE A 294 1.36 -4.27 -28.31
C ILE A 294 0.41 -4.58 -27.14
N GLU A 295 -0.08 -5.82 -27.04
CA GLU A 295 -0.94 -6.26 -25.94
C GLU A 295 -0.21 -6.23 -24.59
N PHE A 296 1.07 -6.62 -24.57
CA PHE A 296 1.92 -6.54 -23.39
C PHE A 296 2.17 -5.08 -22.93
N ILE A 297 2.41 -4.15 -23.85
CA ILE A 297 2.56 -2.71 -23.54
C ILE A 297 1.26 -2.14 -22.97
N LEU A 298 0.11 -2.51 -23.55
CA LEU A 298 -1.20 -2.06 -23.04
C LEU A 298 -1.51 -2.65 -21.66
N THR A 299 -1.14 -3.90 -21.41
CA THR A 299 -1.25 -4.50 -20.08
C THR A 299 -0.30 -3.82 -19.09
N THR A 300 0.91 -3.46 -19.51
CA THR A 300 1.86 -2.68 -18.69
C THR A 300 1.32 -1.30 -18.36
N LEU A 301 0.69 -0.61 -19.33
CA LEU A 301 -0.02 0.66 -19.10
C LEU A 301 -1.12 0.47 -18.05
N ARG A 302 -1.95 -0.58 -18.19
CA ARG A 302 -3.01 -0.90 -17.25
C ARG A 302 -2.46 -1.10 -15.83
N LEU A 303 -1.37 -1.85 -15.67
CA LEU A 303 -0.72 -2.08 -14.38
C LEU A 303 -0.15 -0.79 -13.78
N LEU A 304 0.43 0.09 -14.60
CA LEU A 304 0.89 1.41 -14.14
C LEU A 304 -0.28 2.24 -13.59
N GLN A 305 -1.42 2.21 -14.29
CA GLN A 305 -2.64 2.91 -13.89
C GLN A 305 -3.24 2.30 -12.61
N SER A 306 -3.43 0.98 -12.55
CA SER A 306 -3.97 0.32 -11.36
C SER A 306 -3.08 0.51 -10.14
N ASN A 307 -1.76 0.36 -10.26
CA ASN A 307 -0.85 0.54 -9.13
C ASN A 307 -0.93 1.96 -8.53
N SER A 308 -1.23 2.99 -9.32
CA SER A 308 -1.40 4.35 -8.80
C SER A 308 -2.62 4.54 -7.87
N CYS A 309 -3.55 3.59 -7.87
CA CYS A 309 -4.76 3.61 -7.06
C CYS A 309 -4.83 2.44 -6.06
N ASN A 310 -4.02 1.40 -6.23
CA ASN A 310 -4.15 0.14 -5.48
C ASN A 310 -2.85 -0.36 -4.82
N ALA A 311 -1.69 0.24 -5.14
CA ALA A 311 -0.45 -0.10 -4.46
C ALA A 311 -0.43 0.51 -3.05
N TYR A 312 0.18 -0.21 -2.12
CA TYR A 312 0.30 0.19 -0.72
C TYR A 312 1.75 0.42 -0.34
N GLU A 313 1.96 1.36 0.57
CA GLU A 313 3.24 1.54 1.25
C GLU A 313 3.44 0.44 2.30
N VAL A 314 4.67 -0.06 2.38
CA VAL A 314 5.17 -0.86 3.51
C VAL A 314 5.91 0.08 4.44
N ASN A 315 5.44 0.22 5.68
CA ASN A 315 5.93 1.25 6.59
C ASN A 315 6.81 0.67 7.72
N GLU A 316 7.76 1.47 8.19
CA GLU A 316 8.51 1.29 9.43
C GLU A 316 8.22 2.44 10.41
N LEU A 317 7.87 2.11 11.64
CA LEU A 317 7.72 3.09 12.72
C LEU A 317 9.10 3.42 13.31
N ASN A 318 9.55 4.64 13.14
CA ASN A 318 10.73 5.16 13.81
C ASN A 318 10.33 5.80 15.13
N ILE A 319 11.06 5.47 16.19
CA ILE A 319 10.87 6.02 17.54
C ILE A 319 12.13 6.80 17.90
N TYR A 320 11.98 8.10 18.13
CA TYR A 320 13.07 8.97 18.57
C TYR A 320 13.00 9.11 20.10
N GLN A 321 13.87 8.40 20.81
CA GLN A 321 13.79 8.28 22.27
C GLN A 321 14.06 9.62 22.95
N SER A 322 15.04 10.38 22.46
CA SER A 322 15.42 11.70 22.98
C SER A 322 14.30 12.75 22.93
N THR A 323 13.44 12.69 21.91
CA THR A 323 12.34 13.65 21.71
C THR A 323 10.96 13.07 22.06
N CYS A 324 10.89 11.81 22.49
CA CYS A 324 9.64 11.09 22.73
C CYS A 324 8.65 11.22 21.55
N SER A 325 9.16 11.11 20.33
CA SER A 325 8.38 11.29 19.10
C SER A 325 8.46 10.08 18.19
N THR A 326 7.51 9.99 17.25
CA THR A 326 7.44 8.89 16.28
C THR A 326 7.23 9.40 14.87
N GLU A 327 7.74 8.66 13.90
CA GLU A 327 7.63 8.98 12.48
C GLU A 327 7.50 7.69 11.67
N ASN A 328 6.61 7.66 10.69
CA ASN A 328 6.52 6.54 9.76
C ASN A 328 7.43 6.79 8.55
N SER A 329 8.29 5.83 8.24
CA SER A 329 9.04 5.80 6.99
C SER A 329 8.40 4.82 6.01
N GLU A 330 8.19 5.26 4.77
CA GLU A 330 7.78 4.41 3.65
C GLU A 330 8.99 3.59 3.18
N LEU A 331 9.13 2.34 3.62
CA LEU A 331 10.24 1.47 3.20
C LEU A 331 10.16 1.14 1.71
N GLY A 332 8.95 1.06 1.16
CA GLY A 332 8.72 0.54 -0.17
C GLY A 332 7.25 0.43 -0.56
N GLY A 333 7.00 -0.14 -1.73
CA GLY A 333 5.66 -0.32 -2.30
C GLY A 333 5.30 -1.79 -2.52
N ALA A 334 4.03 -2.13 -2.36
CA ALA A 334 3.55 -3.51 -2.44
C ALA A 334 2.15 -3.61 -3.09
N ILE A 335 1.88 -4.74 -3.75
CA ILE A 335 0.57 -5.10 -4.30
C ILE A 335 -0.10 -6.11 -3.37
N TYR A 336 -1.12 -5.67 -2.65
CA TYR A 336 -1.99 -6.50 -1.81
C TYR A 336 -3.38 -6.56 -2.42
N THR A 337 -3.71 -7.66 -3.09
CA THR A 337 -4.96 -7.77 -3.86
C THR A 337 -6.21 -7.80 -2.97
N THR A 338 -6.06 -8.33 -1.76
CA THR A 338 -7.14 -8.48 -0.80
C THR A 338 -7.31 -7.24 0.05
N ILE A 339 -6.22 -6.65 0.56
CA ILE A 339 -6.27 -5.38 1.30
C ILE A 339 -6.84 -4.27 0.40
N SER A 340 -6.51 -4.27 -0.89
CA SER A 340 -7.01 -3.31 -1.89
C SER A 340 -8.54 -3.34 -2.11
N LEU A 341 -9.26 -4.31 -1.56
CA LEU A 341 -10.73 -4.34 -1.57
C LEU A 341 -11.35 -3.41 -0.50
N SER A 342 -10.54 -2.93 0.45
CA SER A 342 -10.97 -1.95 1.45
C SER A 342 -11.11 -0.57 0.82
N ASN A 343 -12.30 0.00 0.90
CA ASN A 343 -12.57 1.35 0.40
C ASN A 343 -12.08 2.42 1.37
N HIS A 344 -11.94 3.64 0.85
CA HIS A 344 -11.51 4.78 1.63
C HIS A 344 -12.56 5.31 2.63
N SER A 345 -12.10 5.65 3.83
CA SER A 345 -12.73 6.64 4.71
C SER A 345 -11.67 7.59 5.28
N CYS A 346 -12.00 8.88 5.41
CA CYS A 346 -11.13 9.83 6.11
C CYS A 346 -11.11 9.58 7.63
N VAL A 347 -12.10 8.84 8.14
CA VAL A 347 -12.20 8.26 9.49
C VAL A 347 -12.43 6.75 9.34
N PRO A 348 -11.40 5.96 9.04
CA PRO A 348 -11.52 4.52 8.85
C PRO A 348 -11.87 3.84 10.17
N ASN A 349 -12.53 2.69 10.07
CA ASN A 349 -12.74 1.78 11.19
C ASN A 349 -11.66 0.68 11.27
N THR A 350 -10.62 0.79 10.43
CA THR A 350 -9.42 -0.06 10.49
C THR A 350 -8.15 0.76 10.63
N THR A 351 -7.10 0.10 11.11
CA THR A 351 -5.71 0.57 11.05
C THR A 351 -4.85 -0.48 10.38
N ARG A 352 -3.82 -0.04 9.67
CA ARG A 352 -2.90 -0.88 8.91
C ARG A 352 -1.52 -0.80 9.53
N ASN A 353 -0.91 -1.95 9.76
CA ASN A 353 0.49 -2.05 10.14
C ASN A 353 1.20 -3.08 9.25
N SER A 354 2.51 -2.96 9.15
CA SER A 354 3.35 -3.89 8.41
C SER A 354 4.26 -4.64 9.36
N HIS A 355 4.52 -5.90 9.05
CA HIS A 355 5.53 -6.70 9.71
C HIS A 355 6.30 -7.43 8.63
N SER A 356 7.61 -7.20 8.50
CA SER A 356 8.35 -7.53 7.29
C SER A 356 7.63 -6.89 6.08
N ASN A 357 7.34 -7.66 5.04
CA ASN A 357 6.48 -7.24 3.93
C ASN A 357 5.02 -7.75 4.05
N LEU A 358 4.58 -8.27 5.20
CA LEU A 358 3.19 -8.67 5.43
C LEU A 358 2.33 -7.45 5.73
N GLY A 359 1.25 -7.25 4.97
CA GLY A 359 0.23 -6.25 5.26
C GLY A 359 -0.80 -6.80 6.25
N ILE A 360 -1.03 -6.08 7.35
CA ILE A 360 -2.03 -6.45 8.37
C ILE A 360 -3.04 -5.32 8.53
N LEU A 361 -4.31 -5.63 8.28
CA LEU A 361 -5.44 -4.73 8.49
C LEU A 361 -6.22 -5.17 9.73
N ARG A 362 -6.32 -4.31 10.74
CA ARG A 362 -6.99 -4.57 12.01
C ARG A 362 -8.15 -3.62 12.23
N ALA A 363 -9.17 -4.07 12.94
CA ALA A 363 -10.24 -3.18 13.39
C ALA A 363 -9.67 -2.12 14.37
N ALA A 364 -9.85 -0.85 14.06
CA ALA A 364 -9.46 0.29 14.90
C ALA A 364 -10.58 0.74 15.85
N THR A 365 -11.79 0.20 15.66
CA THR A 365 -12.94 0.33 16.55
C THR A 365 -13.82 -0.92 16.39
N ILE A 366 -14.93 -1.00 17.13
CA ILE A 366 -15.94 -2.02 16.93
C ILE A 366 -16.64 -1.80 15.58
N ILE A 367 -16.68 -2.84 14.76
CA ILE A 367 -17.41 -2.85 13.48
C ILE A 367 -18.64 -3.75 13.64
N SER A 368 -19.83 -3.20 13.41
CA SER A 368 -21.09 -3.93 13.57
C SER A 368 -21.44 -4.70 12.30
N PRO A 369 -22.26 -5.78 12.40
CA PRO A 369 -22.78 -6.46 11.23
C PRO A 369 -23.47 -5.48 10.26
N GLY A 370 -23.10 -5.54 8.98
CA GLY A 370 -23.59 -4.66 7.92
C GLY A 370 -22.74 -3.40 7.69
N ASP A 371 -21.83 -3.05 8.61
CA ASP A 371 -20.93 -1.92 8.41
C ASP A 371 -19.90 -2.22 7.32
N GLU A 372 -19.60 -1.22 6.49
CA GLU A 372 -18.48 -1.27 5.56
C GLU A 372 -17.17 -1.20 6.33
N ILE A 373 -16.19 -2.01 5.93
CA ILE A 373 -14.83 -1.98 6.45
C ILE A 373 -14.00 -1.10 5.53
N THR A 374 -13.45 -0.02 6.09
CA THR A 374 -12.79 1.03 5.31
C THR A 374 -11.39 1.31 5.84
N ASP A 375 -10.44 1.49 4.93
CA ASP A 375 -9.07 1.91 5.19
C ASP A 375 -8.86 3.40 4.86
N ASN A 376 -7.70 3.96 5.19
CA ASN A 376 -7.30 5.31 4.81
C ASN A 376 -6.25 5.31 3.70
N TYR A 377 -6.50 6.14 2.68
CA TYR A 377 -5.65 6.29 1.50
C TYR A 377 -4.71 7.51 1.62
N GLY A 378 -4.16 7.76 2.82
CA GLY A 378 -3.26 8.91 3.08
C GLY A 378 -3.95 10.27 3.27
N HIS A 379 -5.27 10.27 3.48
CA HIS A 379 -6.13 11.45 3.55
C HIS A 379 -6.96 11.45 4.84
N TYR A 380 -6.27 11.31 5.97
CA TYR A 380 -6.84 11.21 7.31
C TYR A 380 -7.32 12.57 7.84
N TYR A 381 -8.51 12.63 8.43
CA TYR A 381 -9.08 13.90 8.91
C TYR A 381 -8.27 14.56 10.01
N LEU A 382 -7.51 13.78 10.79
CA LEU A 382 -6.74 14.35 11.91
C LEU A 382 -5.64 15.31 11.46
N ILE A 383 -5.14 15.17 10.23
CA ILE A 383 -3.97 15.91 9.74
C ILE A 383 -4.27 16.78 8.52
N LYS A 384 -5.38 16.56 7.81
CA LYS A 384 -5.74 17.29 6.59
C LYS A 384 -7.19 17.76 6.63
N ASP A 385 -7.41 19.06 6.39
CA ASP A 385 -8.74 19.64 6.26
C ASP A 385 -9.50 19.08 5.06
N ARG A 386 -10.84 19.07 5.14
CA ARG A 386 -11.73 18.60 4.07
C ARG A 386 -11.42 19.25 2.71
N SER A 387 -11.09 20.55 2.73
CA SER A 387 -10.74 21.34 1.54
C SER A 387 -9.52 20.82 0.78
N VAL A 388 -8.62 20.11 1.46
CA VAL A 388 -7.41 19.50 0.87
C VAL A 388 -7.66 18.06 0.47
N ARG A 389 -8.18 17.23 1.39
CA ARG A 389 -8.35 15.78 1.13
C ARG A 389 -9.39 15.48 0.06
N SER A 390 -10.47 16.27 -0.07
CA SER A 390 -11.50 16.02 -1.10
C SER A 390 -10.96 16.14 -2.53
N PRO A 391 -10.28 17.23 -2.94
CA PRO A 391 -9.70 17.32 -4.28
C PRO A 391 -8.56 16.32 -4.50
N ASP A 392 -7.73 16.04 -3.48
CA ASP A 392 -6.65 15.05 -3.61
C ASP A 392 -7.20 13.64 -3.88
N LEU A 393 -8.21 13.21 -3.11
CA LEU A 393 -8.91 11.93 -3.32
C LEU A 393 -9.50 11.86 -4.73
N LYS A 394 -10.16 12.92 -5.18
CA LYS A 394 -10.77 12.97 -6.51
C LYS A 394 -9.73 12.87 -7.61
N LYS A 395 -8.59 13.56 -7.45
CA LYS A 395 -7.51 13.58 -8.43
C LYS A 395 -6.80 12.23 -8.55
N GLN A 396 -6.56 11.54 -7.42
CA GLN A 396 -5.79 10.29 -7.41
C GLN A 396 -6.67 9.03 -7.58
N TYR A 397 -7.87 9.03 -7.01
CA TYR A 397 -8.76 7.86 -6.91
C TYR A 397 -10.11 8.05 -7.60
N PHE A 398 -10.34 9.19 -8.26
CA PHE A 398 -11.49 9.43 -9.15
C PHE A 398 -12.87 9.28 -8.48
N PHE A 399 -12.97 9.55 -7.17
CA PHE A 399 -14.25 9.55 -6.45
C PHE A 399 -14.38 10.73 -5.48
N ASP A 400 -15.62 11.09 -5.17
CA ASP A 400 -15.95 12.09 -4.14
C ASP A 400 -16.22 11.39 -2.80
N CYS A 401 -15.40 11.67 -1.78
CA CYS A 401 -15.53 11.01 -0.48
C CYS A 401 -16.75 11.51 0.30
N ASN A 402 -17.63 10.58 0.66
CA ASN A 402 -18.84 10.85 1.45
C ASN A 402 -18.79 10.22 2.85
N CYS A 403 -17.60 10.04 3.44
CA CYS A 403 -17.47 9.51 4.80
C CYS A 403 -18.06 10.49 5.84
N ARG A 404 -18.27 10.04 7.08
CA ARG A 404 -18.86 10.86 8.15
C ARG A 404 -18.08 12.18 8.36
N ALA A 405 -16.76 12.10 8.42
CA ALA A 405 -15.89 13.27 8.55
C ALA A 405 -15.96 14.24 7.36
N CYS A 406 -16.31 13.79 6.15
CA CYS A 406 -16.54 14.67 4.99
C CYS A 406 -17.92 15.32 5.00
N ARG A 407 -18.95 14.60 5.45
CA ARG A 407 -20.33 15.09 5.48
C ARG A 407 -20.56 16.12 6.58
N GLU A 408 -19.95 15.88 7.74
CA GLU A 408 -20.07 16.71 8.93
C GLU A 408 -18.94 17.76 9.04
N ASP A 409 -18.11 17.90 7.99
CA ASP A 409 -16.97 18.82 7.93
C ASP A 409 -16.10 18.81 9.21
N TRP A 410 -15.64 17.62 9.61
CA TRP A 410 -14.93 17.48 10.87
C TRP A 410 -13.59 18.23 10.87
N PRO A 411 -13.27 18.95 11.96
CA PRO A 411 -11.99 19.63 12.12
C PRO A 411 -10.82 18.64 12.28
N THR A 412 -9.62 19.13 11.98
CA THR A 412 -8.36 18.40 12.25
C THR A 412 -8.11 18.23 13.74
N PHE A 413 -7.21 17.31 14.11
CA PHE A 413 -6.92 17.06 15.52
C PHE A 413 -6.35 18.30 16.22
N ALA A 414 -5.52 19.08 15.54
CA ALA A 414 -4.96 20.33 16.05
C ALA A 414 -6.07 21.35 16.38
N GLN A 415 -7.06 21.49 15.48
CA GLN A 415 -8.23 22.34 15.69
C GLN A 415 -9.11 21.82 16.84
N ILE A 416 -9.35 20.51 16.94
CA ILE A 416 -10.11 19.91 18.06
C ILE A 416 -9.44 20.23 19.40
N ARG A 417 -8.10 20.10 19.48
CA ARG A 417 -7.33 20.40 20.70
C ARG A 417 -7.34 21.90 21.04
N SER A 418 -7.27 22.78 20.03
CA SER A 418 -7.27 24.23 20.27
C SER A 418 -8.62 24.74 20.80
N LEU A 419 -9.73 24.13 20.36
CA LEU A 419 -11.08 24.45 20.83
C LEU A 419 -11.37 24.01 22.27
N LYS A 420 -10.51 23.15 22.86
CA LYS A 420 -10.65 22.63 24.24
C LYS A 420 -12.06 22.11 24.56
N MET A 421 -12.70 21.47 23.59
CA MET A 421 -14.06 20.95 23.76
C MET A 421 -14.09 19.86 24.84
N GLU A 422 -15.05 19.97 25.77
CA GLU A 422 -15.31 18.92 26.73
C GLU A 422 -15.94 17.70 26.07
N THR A 423 -15.70 16.52 26.65
CA THR A 423 -16.27 15.27 26.16
C THR A 423 -17.78 15.25 26.37
N GLU A 424 -18.53 15.25 25.27
CA GLU A 424 -19.98 15.07 25.28
C GLU A 424 -20.34 13.58 25.24
N PHE A 425 -21.33 13.18 26.04
CA PHE A 425 -21.76 11.79 26.13
C PHE A 425 -23.06 11.55 25.36
N THR A 426 -23.19 10.35 24.78
CA THR A 426 -24.36 9.91 24.02
C THR A 426 -24.97 8.64 24.59
N CYS A 427 -26.26 8.46 24.35
CA CYS A 427 -26.98 7.26 24.76
C CYS A 427 -26.52 6.04 23.93
N SER A 428 -26.13 4.96 24.60
CA SER A 428 -25.75 3.69 23.95
C SER A 428 -26.87 2.99 23.18
N GLY A 429 -28.12 3.45 23.29
CA GLY A 429 -29.26 2.93 22.53
C GLY A 429 -29.56 3.76 21.28
N CYS A 430 -29.87 5.05 21.46
CA CYS A 430 -30.35 5.92 20.38
C CYS A 430 -29.36 7.00 19.93
N LYS A 431 -28.14 7.02 20.50
CA LYS A 431 -27.07 7.99 20.22
C LYS A 431 -27.43 9.47 20.48
N ALA A 432 -28.56 9.76 21.11
CA ALA A 432 -28.91 11.10 21.56
C ALA A 432 -27.93 11.60 22.62
N ILE A 433 -27.62 12.90 22.60
CA ILE A 433 -26.77 13.56 23.61
C ILE A 433 -27.44 13.42 24.98
N LEU A 434 -26.64 13.07 26.00
CA LEU A 434 -27.08 12.93 27.37
C LEU A 434 -26.85 14.25 28.12
N PRO A 435 -27.81 14.72 28.95
CA PRO A 435 -27.68 15.93 29.75
C PRO A 435 -26.79 15.68 30.98
N THR A 436 -25.49 15.46 30.75
CA THR A 436 -24.53 15.13 31.81
C THR A 436 -24.29 16.26 32.80
N ASN A 437 -24.71 17.48 32.45
CA ASN A 437 -24.82 18.62 33.37
C ASN A 437 -25.85 18.41 34.49
N ILE A 438 -26.84 17.54 34.29
CA ILE A 438 -27.91 17.24 35.27
C ILE A 438 -27.57 15.98 36.09
N GLY A 439 -26.70 15.11 35.58
CA GLY A 439 -26.23 13.93 36.31
C GLY A 439 -25.57 12.87 35.41
N LEU A 440 -24.64 12.11 36.00
CA LEU A 440 -23.86 11.07 35.31
C LEU A 440 -24.56 9.70 35.28
N ALA A 441 -25.72 9.57 35.92
CA ALA A 441 -26.56 8.40 35.81
C ALA A 441 -28.02 8.81 35.67
N GLY A 442 -28.79 8.03 34.93
CA GLY A 442 -30.20 8.35 34.67
C GLY A 442 -30.79 7.51 33.55
N LYS A 443 -31.91 8.00 33.00
CA LYS A 443 -32.56 7.40 31.82
C LYS A 443 -32.46 8.39 30.65
N CYS A 444 -32.12 7.88 29.47
CA CYS A 444 -32.08 8.68 28.26
C CYS A 444 -33.45 9.35 28.02
N GLN A 445 -33.47 10.66 27.80
CA GLN A 445 -34.73 11.38 27.61
C GLN A 445 -35.51 10.89 26.38
N ARG A 446 -34.80 10.43 25.33
CA ARG A 446 -35.36 9.94 24.07
C ARG A 446 -35.84 8.49 24.12
N CYS A 447 -34.97 7.53 24.45
CA CYS A 447 -35.32 6.09 24.41
C CYS A 447 -35.53 5.44 25.78
N LYS A 448 -35.44 6.21 26.87
CA LYS A 448 -35.60 5.77 28.27
C LYS A 448 -34.60 4.71 28.76
N LYS A 449 -33.65 4.27 27.92
CA LYS A 449 -32.55 3.37 28.31
C LYS A 449 -31.72 3.99 29.43
N GLY A 450 -31.43 3.20 30.46
CA GLY A 450 -30.57 3.62 31.57
C GLY A 450 -29.12 3.87 31.11
N TYR A 451 -28.46 4.84 31.76
CA TYR A 451 -27.03 5.10 31.58
C TYR A 451 -26.36 5.32 32.95
N ASN A 452 -25.09 4.95 33.04
CA ASN A 452 -24.21 5.27 34.17
C ASN A 452 -22.79 5.53 33.66
N LEU A 453 -22.37 6.78 33.75
CA LEU A 453 -21.13 7.30 33.19
C LEU A 453 -20.06 7.58 34.24
N HIS A 454 -20.31 7.34 35.53
CA HIS A 454 -19.36 7.68 36.60
C HIS A 454 -17.99 7.03 36.39
N LYS A 455 -17.97 5.72 36.07
CA LYS A 455 -16.73 4.97 35.84
C LYS A 455 -15.98 5.50 34.61
N LEU A 456 -16.70 5.76 33.51
CA LEU A 456 -16.09 6.26 32.29
C LEU A 456 -15.55 7.68 32.48
N LYS A 457 -16.33 8.59 33.10
CA LYS A 457 -15.88 9.95 33.38
C LYS A 457 -14.62 9.97 34.23
N LYS A 458 -14.56 9.17 35.31
CA LYS A 458 -13.36 9.05 36.15
C LYS A 458 -12.12 8.62 35.36
N LYS A 459 -12.25 7.66 34.43
CA LYS A 459 -11.14 7.27 33.54
C LYS A 459 -10.75 8.39 32.58
N LEU A 460 -11.72 9.16 32.07
CA LEU A 460 -11.47 10.29 31.17
C LEU A 460 -10.83 11.49 31.88
N GLU A 461 -11.03 11.64 33.18
CA GLU A 461 -10.39 12.66 34.01
C GLU A 461 -8.88 12.39 34.21
N SER A 462 -8.46 11.11 34.32
CA SER A 462 -7.04 10.73 34.38
C SER A 462 -6.37 10.55 33.01
N PHE A 463 -7.15 10.59 31.92
CA PHE A 463 -6.71 10.13 30.60
C PHE A 463 -5.48 10.85 30.04
N ASP A 464 -5.42 12.18 30.14
CA ASP A 464 -4.24 12.91 29.61
C ASP A 464 -2.96 12.52 30.38
N GLY A 465 -3.07 12.23 31.68
CA GLY A 465 -1.97 11.69 32.49
C GLY A 465 -1.59 10.27 32.08
N ASP A 466 -2.58 9.39 31.90
CA ASP A 466 -2.39 7.99 31.46
C ASP A 466 -1.72 7.91 30.08
N VAL A 467 -2.10 8.79 29.14
CA VAL A 467 -1.46 8.87 27.82
C VAL A 467 -0.03 9.38 27.96
N GLY A 468 0.21 10.39 28.80
CA GLY A 468 1.55 10.92 29.05
C GLY A 468 2.51 9.88 29.63
N SER A 469 2.07 9.08 30.61
CA SER A 469 2.87 7.98 31.15
C SER A 469 3.07 6.87 30.12
N THR A 470 2.02 6.49 29.39
CA THR A 470 2.08 5.47 28.34
C THR A 470 3.09 5.82 27.26
N ILE A 471 3.12 7.06 26.79
CA ILE A 471 4.09 7.52 25.78
C ILE A 471 5.51 7.34 26.31
N ARG A 472 5.78 7.68 27.57
CA ARG A 472 7.09 7.45 28.20
C ARG A 472 7.41 5.95 28.28
N ASP A 473 6.47 5.13 28.72
CA ASP A 473 6.67 3.70 28.90
C ASP A 473 6.95 2.98 27.57
N LEU A 474 6.22 3.35 26.51
CA LEU A 474 6.39 2.79 25.17
C LEU A 474 7.66 3.28 24.48
N LEU A 475 7.84 4.61 24.40
CA LEU A 475 8.86 5.20 23.54
C LEU A 475 10.23 5.25 24.22
N VAL A 476 10.28 5.40 25.55
CA VAL A 476 11.53 5.53 26.31
C VAL A 476 11.91 4.22 26.96
N LEU A 477 11.00 3.63 27.74
CA LEU A 477 11.30 2.46 28.58
C LEU A 477 11.17 1.12 27.85
N ARG A 478 10.64 1.12 26.61
CA ARG A 478 10.42 -0.08 25.79
C ARG A 478 9.64 -1.17 26.53
N GLN A 479 8.66 -0.77 27.33
CA GLN A 479 7.84 -1.73 28.09
C GLN A 479 7.00 -2.62 27.15
N ASN A 480 6.54 -3.74 27.69
CA ASN A 480 5.63 -4.63 26.97
C ASN A 480 4.35 -3.89 26.57
N VAL A 481 4.01 -3.94 25.29
CA VAL A 481 2.86 -3.26 24.71
C VAL A 481 1.51 -3.90 25.06
N GLU A 482 1.48 -5.17 25.46
CA GLU A 482 0.21 -5.93 25.64
C GLU A 482 -0.70 -5.39 26.75
N PRO A 483 -0.21 -5.04 27.96
CA PRO A 483 -1.06 -4.48 29.02
C PRO A 483 -1.66 -3.13 28.61
N ILE A 484 -0.85 -2.29 27.96
CA ILE A 484 -1.24 -0.97 27.45
C ILE A 484 -2.31 -1.14 26.37
N LEU A 485 -2.06 -2.01 25.39
CA LEU A 485 -3.00 -2.31 24.31
C LEU A 485 -4.34 -2.79 24.87
N THR A 486 -4.33 -3.72 25.83
CA THR A 486 -5.55 -4.25 26.47
C THR A 486 -6.34 -3.16 27.18
N TYR A 487 -5.66 -2.28 27.94
CA TYR A 487 -6.29 -1.16 28.64
C TYR A 487 -6.98 -0.20 27.65
N PHE A 488 -6.25 0.29 26.64
CA PHE A 488 -6.78 1.27 25.71
C PHE A 488 -7.86 0.67 24.79
N GLN A 489 -7.76 -0.59 24.37
CA GLN A 489 -8.84 -1.27 23.64
C GLN A 489 -10.12 -1.36 24.46
N THR A 490 -10.01 -1.70 25.75
CA THR A 490 -11.16 -1.76 26.66
C THR A 490 -11.79 -0.39 26.82
N LEU A 491 -10.97 0.65 27.03
CA LEU A 491 -11.43 2.02 27.14
C LEU A 491 -12.10 2.50 25.84
N LEU A 492 -11.51 2.25 24.68
CA LEU A 492 -12.08 2.63 23.38
C LEU A 492 -13.45 2.01 23.16
N ASN A 493 -13.62 0.72 23.50
CA ASN A 493 -14.89 0.02 23.40
C ASN A 493 -15.97 0.63 24.33
N GLU A 494 -15.58 1.08 25.53
CA GLU A 494 -16.48 1.80 26.44
C GLU A 494 -16.89 3.16 25.86
N MET A 495 -15.96 3.87 25.22
CA MET A 495 -16.17 5.19 24.62
C MET A 495 -17.02 5.16 23.34
N GLU A 496 -16.79 4.19 22.43
CA GLU A 496 -17.48 4.05 21.14
C GLU A 496 -19.01 4.16 21.25
N ASN A 497 -19.56 3.63 22.34
CA ASN A 497 -21.00 3.61 22.55
C ASN A 497 -21.56 4.84 23.24
N GLN A 498 -20.71 5.64 23.87
CA GLN A 498 -21.11 6.62 24.88
C GLN A 498 -20.48 8.00 24.69
N VAL A 499 -19.53 8.18 23.77
CA VAL A 499 -18.86 9.46 23.48
C VAL A 499 -19.33 9.97 22.12
N ARG A 500 -19.55 11.29 22.02
CA ARG A 500 -19.84 11.94 20.74
C ARG A 500 -18.55 12.12 19.94
N HIS A 501 -18.60 11.88 18.63
CA HIS A 501 -17.48 12.16 17.73
C HIS A 501 -17.67 13.48 16.98
N PRO A 502 -16.57 14.19 16.63
CA PRO A 502 -15.19 13.86 17.00
C PRO A 502 -14.87 14.28 18.46
N ASP A 503 -14.07 13.47 19.17
CA ASP A 503 -13.63 13.75 20.55
C ASP A 503 -12.13 13.51 20.68
N SER A 504 -11.43 14.44 21.34
CA SER A 504 -9.96 14.42 21.42
C SER A 504 -9.41 13.20 22.17
N LYS A 505 -10.06 12.77 23.26
CA LYS A 505 -9.61 11.62 24.05
C LYS A 505 -9.86 10.31 23.30
N TYR A 506 -11.00 10.20 22.61
CA TYR A 506 -11.29 9.05 21.77
C TYR A 506 -10.24 8.89 20.66
N ILE A 507 -9.93 10.00 19.99
CA ILE A 507 -8.91 10.02 18.93
C ILE A 507 -7.55 9.58 19.48
N LEU A 508 -7.11 10.16 20.61
CA LEU A 508 -5.84 9.79 21.24
C LEU A 508 -5.81 8.32 21.64
N CYS A 509 -6.92 7.78 22.16
CA CYS A 509 -7.05 6.36 22.50
C CYS A 509 -6.80 5.48 21.25
N GLN A 510 -7.38 5.82 20.10
CA GLN A 510 -7.11 5.13 18.83
C GLN A 510 -5.64 5.25 18.39
N GLN A 511 -5.04 6.44 18.55
CA GLN A 511 -3.65 6.66 18.17
C GLN A 511 -2.67 5.83 19.02
N VAL A 512 -2.90 5.73 20.34
CA VAL A 512 -2.10 4.87 21.22
C VAL A 512 -2.19 3.41 20.80
N ILE A 513 -3.41 2.91 20.52
CA ILE A 513 -3.61 1.54 20.01
C ILE A 513 -2.85 1.33 18.69
N SER A 514 -2.95 2.28 17.76
CA SER A 514 -2.26 2.21 16.48
C SER A 514 -0.73 2.23 16.63
N GLN A 515 -0.20 3.01 17.58
CA GLN A 515 1.23 3.02 17.91
C GLN A 515 1.69 1.69 18.51
N CYS A 516 0.92 1.09 19.42
CA CYS A 516 1.22 -0.25 19.94
C CYS A 516 1.33 -1.27 18.79
N TYR A 517 0.44 -1.23 17.79
CA TYR A 517 0.55 -2.09 16.62
C TYR A 517 1.74 -1.77 15.71
N GLY A 518 2.11 -0.49 15.58
CA GLY A 518 3.34 -0.09 14.90
C GLY A 518 4.59 -0.66 15.57
N ILE A 519 4.66 -0.60 16.91
CA ILE A 519 5.76 -1.17 17.70
C ILE A 519 5.86 -2.70 17.52
N LYS A 520 4.72 -3.39 17.40
CA LYS A 520 4.68 -4.84 17.09
C LYS A 520 5.02 -5.18 15.63
N GLY A 521 5.04 -4.17 14.75
CA GLY A 521 5.34 -4.31 13.34
C GLY A 521 6.82 -4.05 13.03
N ASN A 522 7.07 -3.50 11.85
CA ASN A 522 8.36 -2.91 11.51
C ASN A 522 8.57 -1.68 12.39
N CYS A 523 9.51 -1.77 13.33
CA CYS A 523 9.78 -0.70 14.28
C CYS A 523 11.29 -0.56 14.50
N TYR A 524 11.75 0.68 14.54
CA TYR A 524 13.14 1.01 14.82
C TYR A 524 13.26 2.09 15.88
N PHE A 525 14.01 1.79 16.94
CA PHE A 525 14.33 2.74 18.00
C PHE A 525 15.62 3.48 17.65
N LYS A 526 15.51 4.78 17.41
CA LYS A 526 16.63 5.72 17.25
C LYS A 526 17.00 6.25 18.64
N ALA A 527 18.26 6.02 19.01
CA ALA A 527 18.84 6.54 20.26
C ALA A 527 18.79 8.08 20.30
#